data_AF-A0A2G6J6T2-F1
#
_entry.id   AF-A0A2G6J6T2-F1
#
_cell.length_a   1.000
_cell.length_b   1.000
_cell.length_c   1.000
_cell.angle_alpha   90.00
_cell.angle_beta   90.00
_cell.angle_gamma   90.00
#
_symmetry.space_group_name_H-M   'P 1'
#
loop_
_entity.id
_entity.type
_entity.pdbx_description
1 polymer ?
#
loop_
_entity_poly.entity_id
_entity_poly.type
_entity_poly.pdbx_seq_one_letter_code
_entity_poly.pdbx_strand_id
1 'polypeptide(L)'
;MMMSPEYSSPAFSYETGSAAQHPARSRVCRGALKLLGLVAVMMLVVGVMACDNKKGIQEIKPSFGNIAGNDEVTLIGKGFKPGLEIRFGGRRAKGIVIESDTKIRLKTPSGPQGKVDVVVIDEAGKTTVLKKAFTYRRASKK
;
A
#
# COMPACT_ATOMS: atom_id res chain seq x y z
N MET A 1 14.39 19.97 -61.04
CA MET A 1 15.16 18.80 -60.57
C MET A 1 15.59 19.13 -59.14
N MET A 2 15.16 18.47 -58.08
CA MET A 2 15.20 17.03 -57.87
C MET A 2 13.90 16.50 -57.23
N MET A 3 13.50 15.34 -57.74
CA MET A 3 12.36 14.52 -57.36
C MET A 3 12.78 13.51 -56.29
N SER A 4 11.86 13.25 -55.35
CA SER A 4 11.67 11.97 -54.62
C SER A 4 12.67 11.58 -53.51
N PRO A 5 12.30 10.68 -52.55
CA PRO A 5 11.08 9.85 -52.53
C PRO A 5 10.25 9.90 -51.24
N GLU A 6 8.99 9.52 -51.42
CA GLU A 6 8.02 9.21 -50.38
C GLU A 6 8.47 7.99 -49.57
N TYR A 7 8.45 8.11 -48.25
CA TYR A 7 8.70 7.02 -47.32
C TYR A 7 7.42 6.21 -47.13
N SER A 8 7.16 5.32 -48.08
CA SER A 8 6.20 4.22 -47.97
C SER A 8 6.57 3.34 -46.76
N SER A 9 5.80 3.43 -45.68
CA SER A 9 5.93 2.56 -44.50
C SER A 9 4.76 1.59 -44.41
N PRO A 10 5.02 0.28 -44.23
CA PRO A 10 4.02 -0.78 -44.36
C PRO A 10 3.05 -0.86 -43.18
N ALA A 11 1.80 -1.18 -43.51
CA ALA A 11 0.77 -1.58 -42.56
C ALA A 11 1.19 -2.89 -41.87
N PHE A 12 1.70 -2.79 -40.64
CA PHE A 12 1.93 -3.94 -39.78
C PHE A 12 0.66 -4.22 -38.96
N SER A 13 -0.19 -5.05 -39.55
CA SER A 13 -1.29 -5.75 -38.91
C SER A 13 -0.76 -6.49 -37.68
N TYR A 14 -1.11 -6.03 -36.47
CA TYR A 14 -1.05 -6.91 -35.31
C TYR A 14 -2.45 -7.46 -35.05
N GLU A 15 -2.47 -8.78 -35.04
CA GLU A 15 -3.64 -9.62 -34.97
C GLU A 15 -4.52 -9.31 -33.75
N THR A 16 -5.80 -9.44 -34.02
CA THR A 16 -6.90 -9.63 -33.09
C THR A 16 -6.62 -10.73 -32.07
N GLY A 17 -6.12 -10.35 -30.89
CA GLY A 17 -6.09 -11.17 -29.69
C GLY A 17 -7.38 -11.01 -28.89
N SER A 18 -8.42 -11.74 -29.29
CA SER A 18 -9.63 -11.97 -28.51
C SER A 18 -9.26 -12.79 -27.26
N ALA A 19 -9.30 -12.17 -26.09
CA ALA A 19 -9.26 -12.88 -24.81
C ALA A 19 -10.39 -12.37 -23.91
N ALA A 20 -11.57 -12.89 -24.18
CA ALA A 20 -12.65 -13.18 -23.25
C ALA A 20 -12.53 -12.53 -21.86
N GLN A 21 -13.14 -11.35 -21.71
CA GLN A 21 -13.53 -10.81 -20.41
C GLN A 21 -14.55 -11.79 -19.80
N HIS A 22 -14.07 -12.61 -18.86
CA HIS A 22 -14.88 -13.60 -18.17
C HIS A 22 -16.00 -12.91 -17.38
N PRO A 23 -17.22 -13.48 -17.35
CA PRO A 23 -18.28 -13.00 -16.50
C PRO A 23 -17.84 -13.16 -15.04
N ALA A 24 -17.60 -12.04 -14.37
CA ALA A 24 -17.37 -11.99 -12.94
C ALA A 24 -18.64 -12.50 -12.23
N ARG A 25 -18.67 -13.80 -11.97
CA ARG A 25 -19.66 -14.49 -11.14
C ARG A 25 -19.63 -13.85 -9.75
N SER A 26 -20.65 -13.06 -9.50
CA SER A 26 -21.11 -12.62 -8.20
C SER A 26 -21.17 -13.80 -7.23
N ARG A 27 -20.16 -13.96 -6.38
CA ARG A 27 -20.26 -14.73 -5.14
C ARG A 27 -20.40 -13.75 -3.99
N VAL A 28 -21.65 -13.34 -3.79
CA VAL A 28 -22.16 -12.84 -2.53
C VAL A 28 -21.92 -13.94 -1.49
N CYS A 29 -20.81 -13.86 -0.77
CA CYS A 29 -20.57 -14.70 0.39
C CYS A 29 -21.56 -14.28 1.48
N ARG A 30 -22.63 -15.07 1.59
CA ARG A 30 -23.55 -15.12 2.73
C ARG A 30 -22.73 -15.30 4.01
N GLY A 31 -22.87 -14.38 4.96
CA GLY A 31 -22.24 -14.48 6.27
C GLY A 31 -23.06 -13.68 7.27
N ALA A 32 -23.76 -14.40 8.14
CA ALA A 32 -24.83 -13.93 9.02
C ALA A 32 -24.48 -12.69 9.85
N LEU A 33 -25.28 -11.65 9.68
CA LEU A 33 -25.52 -10.57 10.64
C LEU A 33 -26.12 -11.19 11.91
N LYS A 34 -25.27 -11.51 12.90
CA LYS A 34 -25.72 -11.86 14.25
C LYS A 34 -25.55 -10.65 15.16
N LEU A 35 -26.70 -10.16 15.63
CA LEU A 35 -26.88 -9.15 16.66
C LEU A 35 -26.05 -9.49 17.90
N LEU A 36 -25.30 -8.51 18.43
CA LEU A 36 -25.17 -8.20 19.87
C LEU A 36 -24.14 -7.07 20.09
N GLY A 37 -24.61 -5.94 20.61
CA GLY A 37 -23.82 -5.11 21.53
C GLY A 37 -23.08 -3.88 20.96
N LEU A 38 -23.82 -2.78 20.75
CA LEU A 38 -23.53 -1.35 21.05
C LEU A 38 -22.15 -0.66 20.84
N VAL A 39 -21.05 -1.33 20.50
CA VAL A 39 -19.73 -0.68 20.27
C VAL A 39 -19.50 -0.20 18.83
N ALA A 40 -20.46 -0.44 17.93
CA ALA A 40 -20.31 -0.28 16.49
C ALA A 40 -20.39 1.17 15.95
N VAL A 41 -20.67 2.18 16.78
CA VAL A 41 -20.92 3.56 16.29
C VAL A 41 -19.65 4.44 16.24
N MET A 42 -18.52 4.00 16.82
CA MET A 42 -17.25 4.76 16.82
C MET A 42 -16.20 4.22 15.83
N MET A 43 -16.64 3.57 14.75
CA MET A 43 -15.75 2.96 13.73
C MET A 43 -16.22 3.24 12.29
N LEU A 44 -16.81 4.41 12.03
CA LEU A 44 -17.41 4.75 10.73
C LEU A 44 -16.47 5.49 9.75
N VAL A 45 -15.14 5.44 9.92
CA VAL A 45 -14.20 6.09 8.98
C VAL A 45 -13.28 5.15 8.21
N VAL A 46 -13.43 3.82 8.36
CA VAL A 46 -12.64 2.87 7.56
C VAL A 46 -13.46 2.46 6.35
N GLY A 47 -13.31 3.23 5.27
CA GLY A 47 -13.86 2.91 3.95
C GLY A 47 -13.49 1.49 3.53
N VAL A 48 -14.52 0.69 3.32
CA VAL A 48 -14.48 -0.59 2.62
C VAL A 48 -13.93 -0.37 1.21
N MET A 49 -12.90 -1.14 0.79
CA MET A 49 -12.81 -1.78 -0.54
C MET A 49 -11.58 -2.72 -0.67
N ALA A 50 -11.72 -3.99 -0.26
CA ALA A 50 -11.14 -5.19 -0.89
C ALA A 50 -11.41 -6.42 -0.02
N CYS A 51 -12.32 -7.28 -0.48
CA CYS A 51 -12.47 -8.64 0.03
C CYS A 51 -11.30 -9.49 -0.49
N ASP A 52 -10.17 -9.51 0.21
CA ASP A 52 -9.17 -10.56 0.01
C ASP A 52 -8.45 -10.73 1.33
N ASN A 53 -8.46 -11.94 1.91
CA ASN A 53 -7.58 -12.31 3.01
C ASN A 53 -6.12 -12.42 2.49
N LYS A 54 -5.67 -11.44 1.69
CA LYS A 54 -4.30 -11.32 1.23
C LYS A 54 -3.49 -10.69 2.34
N LYS A 55 -2.43 -11.38 2.73
CA LYS A 55 -1.26 -10.84 3.45
C LYS A 55 -1.01 -9.37 3.02
N GLY A 56 -1.20 -8.43 3.95
CA GLY A 56 -1.22 -7.00 3.64
C GLY A 56 -1.16 -6.12 4.89
N ILE A 57 -0.70 -4.89 4.72
CA ILE A 57 -0.71 -3.87 5.77
C ILE A 57 -2.11 -3.26 5.84
N GLN A 58 -2.68 -3.20 7.03
CA GLN A 58 -4.02 -2.68 7.28
C GLN A 58 -3.97 -1.22 7.74
N GLU A 59 -3.02 -0.86 8.60
CA GLU A 59 -2.96 0.46 9.21
C GLU A 59 -1.54 0.85 9.64
N ILE A 60 -1.30 2.16 9.76
CA ILE A 60 -0.10 2.75 10.35
C ILE A 60 -0.49 3.74 11.45
N LYS A 61 0.10 3.61 12.64
CA LYS A 61 -0.21 4.43 13.81
C LYS A 61 1.07 4.88 14.54
N PRO A 62 1.28 6.19 14.73
CA PRO A 62 0.56 7.31 14.10
C PRO A 62 0.77 7.35 12.57
N SER A 63 -0.23 7.82 11.82
CA SER A 63 -0.11 8.03 10.36
C SER A 63 0.62 9.34 9.99
N PHE A 64 1.35 9.90 10.96
CA PHE A 64 2.10 11.12 10.81
C PHE A 64 3.31 11.15 11.74
N GLY A 65 4.31 11.95 11.39
CA GLY A 65 5.50 12.15 12.20
C GLY A 65 6.33 13.32 11.71
N ASN A 66 7.45 13.55 12.38
CA ASN A 66 8.30 14.70 12.15
C ASN A 66 9.15 14.53 10.89
N ILE A 67 9.41 15.61 10.15
CA ILE A 67 10.32 15.58 8.98
C ILE A 67 11.74 15.12 9.34
N ALA A 68 12.16 15.31 10.58
CA ALA A 68 13.44 14.82 11.10
C ALA A 68 13.48 13.28 11.23
N GLY A 69 12.32 12.61 11.22
CA GLY A 69 12.19 11.18 11.49
C GLY A 69 12.48 10.83 12.94
N ASN A 70 12.79 9.55 13.17
CA ASN A 70 12.93 8.91 14.48
C ASN A 70 11.65 8.82 15.33
N ASP A 71 10.50 9.23 14.78
CA ASP A 71 9.21 8.95 15.40
C ASP A 71 8.94 7.45 15.36
N GLU A 72 8.51 6.92 16.51
CA GLU A 72 8.08 5.53 16.62
C GLU A 72 6.69 5.36 16.01
N VAL A 73 6.58 4.35 15.16
CA VAL A 73 5.37 4.01 14.43
C VAL A 73 5.11 2.53 14.52
N THR A 74 3.84 2.19 14.66
CA THR A 74 3.34 0.82 14.64
C THR A 74 2.63 0.57 13.32
N LEU A 75 3.08 -0.43 12.59
CA LEU A 75 2.37 -1.00 11.45
C LEU A 75 1.53 -2.17 11.91
N ILE A 76 0.26 -2.16 11.51
CA ILE A 76 -0.71 -3.21 11.81
C ILE A 76 -1.09 -3.87 10.50
N GLY A 77 -1.03 -5.19 10.45
CA GLY A 77 -1.23 -5.95 9.22
C GLY A 77 -1.42 -7.44 9.50
N LYS A 78 -1.16 -8.28 8.49
CA LYS A 78 -1.17 -9.73 8.63
C LYS A 78 0.00 -10.37 7.89
N GLY A 79 0.61 -11.37 8.51
CA GLY A 79 1.68 -12.19 7.96
C GLY A 79 3.05 -11.52 7.96
N PHE A 80 3.33 -10.64 8.91
CA PHE A 80 4.66 -10.11 9.08
C PHE A 80 5.66 -11.23 9.41
N LYS A 81 6.79 -11.24 8.71
CA LYS A 81 7.88 -12.21 8.88
C LYS A 81 9.15 -11.44 9.25
N PRO A 82 10.15 -12.06 9.90
CA PRO A 82 11.48 -11.48 9.98
C PRO A 82 12.05 -11.18 8.58
N GLY A 83 12.98 -10.23 8.48
CA GLY A 83 13.64 -9.88 7.21
C GLY A 83 12.84 -8.95 6.28
N LEU A 84 11.71 -8.40 6.72
CA LEU A 84 10.97 -7.39 5.95
C LEU A 84 11.76 -6.07 5.87
N GLU A 85 11.76 -5.46 4.69
CA GLU A 85 12.24 -4.11 4.47
C GLU A 85 11.07 -3.14 4.33
N ILE A 86 11.10 -2.03 5.08
CA ILE A 86 10.03 -1.04 5.07
C ILE A 86 10.61 0.30 4.62
N ARG A 87 9.93 0.98 3.71
CA ARG A 87 10.35 2.25 3.13
C ARG A 87 9.24 3.29 3.18
N PHE A 88 9.59 4.53 3.50
CA PHE A 88 8.71 5.69 3.55
C PHE A 88 9.13 6.69 2.48
N GLY A 89 8.29 6.90 1.46
CA GLY A 89 8.60 7.79 0.34
C GLY A 89 9.94 7.48 -0.34
N GLY A 90 10.31 6.20 -0.40
CA GLY A 90 11.60 5.73 -0.95
C GLY A 90 12.75 5.60 0.05
N ARG A 91 12.60 6.06 1.31
CA ARG A 91 13.67 5.99 2.34
C ARG A 91 13.46 4.82 3.29
N ARG A 92 14.52 4.08 3.62
CA ARG A 92 14.44 2.89 4.50
C ARG A 92 14.12 3.29 5.95
N ALA A 93 13.16 2.59 6.56
CA ALA A 93 12.87 2.67 7.98
C ALA A 93 14.00 2.08 8.82
N LYS A 94 14.08 2.50 10.09
CA LYS A 94 15.10 2.04 11.04
C LYS A 94 14.45 1.36 12.24
N GLY A 95 15.20 0.52 12.96
CA GLY A 95 14.73 -0.08 14.21
C GLY A 95 13.46 -0.91 14.05
N ILE A 96 13.38 -1.72 12.99
CA ILE A 96 12.23 -2.59 12.72
C ILE A 96 12.24 -3.71 13.76
N VAL A 97 11.20 -3.76 14.59
CA VAL A 97 10.95 -4.76 15.62
C VAL A 97 9.60 -5.38 15.33
N ILE A 98 9.59 -6.66 14.98
CA ILE A 98 8.35 -7.41 14.75
C ILE A 98 7.90 -7.93 16.11
N GLU A 99 6.87 -7.32 16.68
CA GLU A 99 6.29 -7.76 17.95
C GLU A 99 5.42 -9.01 17.74
N SER A 100 4.76 -9.11 16.58
CA SER A 100 3.92 -10.26 16.21
C SER A 100 3.74 -10.29 14.69
N ASP A 101 3.20 -11.39 14.16
CA ASP A 101 2.82 -11.52 12.74
C ASP A 101 1.76 -10.50 12.27
N THR A 102 1.17 -9.72 13.18
CA THR A 102 0.23 -8.63 12.89
C THR A 102 0.69 -7.24 13.34
N LYS A 103 1.84 -7.13 14.04
CA LYS A 103 2.37 -5.86 14.55
C LYS A 103 3.87 -5.71 14.35
N ILE A 104 4.27 -4.58 13.78
CA ILE A 104 5.67 -4.17 13.66
C ILE A 104 5.81 -2.78 14.28
N ARG A 105 6.74 -2.61 15.19
CA ARG A 105 7.25 -1.30 15.60
C ARG A 105 8.47 -0.93 14.79
N LEU A 106 8.56 0.33 14.40
CA LEU A 106 9.69 0.85 13.64
C LEU A 106 9.85 2.35 13.88
N LYS A 107 11.00 2.89 13.48
CA LYS A 107 11.27 4.32 13.46
C LYS A 107 11.25 4.84 12.03
N THR A 108 10.53 5.95 11.83
CA THR A 108 10.51 6.63 10.53
C THR A 108 11.88 7.22 10.17
N PRO A 109 12.29 7.20 8.90
CA PRO A 109 13.44 7.96 8.45
C PRO A 109 13.13 9.45 8.36
N SER A 110 14.16 10.30 8.25
CA SER A 110 13.97 11.70 7.88
C SER A 110 13.43 11.79 6.45
N GLY A 111 12.49 12.69 6.19
CA GLY A 111 11.79 12.77 4.91
C GLY A 111 11.26 14.18 4.58
N PRO A 112 10.91 14.44 3.31
CA PRO A 112 10.30 15.70 2.92
C PRO A 112 8.91 15.86 3.55
N GLN A 113 8.49 17.10 3.78
CA GLN A 113 7.14 17.39 4.28
C GLN A 113 6.09 16.94 3.25
N GLY A 114 5.01 16.33 3.74
CA GLY A 114 3.87 15.91 2.92
C GLY A 114 3.48 14.45 3.11
N LYS A 115 2.49 14.01 2.32
CA LYS A 115 2.03 12.63 2.30
C LYS A 115 3.01 11.79 1.48
N VAL A 116 3.43 10.65 2.03
CA VAL A 116 4.32 9.70 1.39
C VAL A 116 3.71 8.31 1.34
N ASP A 117 4.16 7.53 0.37
CA ASP A 117 3.79 6.13 0.25
C ASP A 117 4.64 5.28 1.20
N VAL A 118 4.03 4.26 1.79
CA VAL A 118 4.72 3.27 2.63
C VAL A 118 4.83 1.98 1.83
N VAL A 119 6.05 1.50 1.65
CA VAL A 119 6.37 0.32 0.86
C VAL A 119 6.96 -0.73 1.77
N VAL A 120 6.42 -1.95 1.73
CA VAL A 120 6.95 -3.10 2.47
C VAL A 120 7.38 -4.15 1.48
N ILE A 121 8.63 -4.59 1.59
CA ILE A 121 9.28 -5.56 0.73
C ILE A 121 9.57 -6.79 1.58
N ASP A 122 9.01 -7.94 1.18
CA ASP A 122 9.28 -9.23 1.82
C ASP A 122 10.65 -9.78 1.37
N GLU A 123 11.22 -10.73 2.10
CA GLU A 123 12.50 -11.38 1.74
C GLU A 123 12.44 -12.04 0.35
N ALA A 124 11.23 -12.48 -0.04
CA ALA A 124 10.95 -13.00 -1.38
C ALA A 124 10.85 -11.90 -2.47
N GLY A 125 11.11 -10.63 -2.16
CA GLY A 125 11.01 -9.49 -3.09
C GLY A 125 9.58 -8.99 -3.33
N LYS A 126 8.58 -9.58 -2.66
CA LYS A 126 7.18 -9.18 -2.80
C LYS A 126 6.96 -7.79 -2.20
N THR A 127 6.50 -6.85 -3.03
CA THR A 127 6.30 -5.46 -2.63
C THR A 127 4.82 -5.15 -2.37
N THR A 128 4.53 -4.57 -1.22
CA THR A 128 3.19 -4.07 -0.85
C THR A 128 3.27 -2.57 -0.66
N VAL A 129 2.46 -1.81 -1.41
CA VAL A 129 2.51 -0.34 -1.41
C VAL A 129 1.22 0.22 -0.82
N LEU A 130 1.37 1.06 0.19
CA LEU A 130 0.31 1.83 0.81
C LEU A 130 0.46 3.29 0.38
N LYS A 131 -0.37 3.70 -0.57
CA LYS A 131 -0.31 5.04 -1.14
C LYS A 131 -0.75 6.09 -0.11
N LYS A 132 0.04 7.16 0.04
CA LYS A 132 -0.24 8.32 0.92
C LYS A 132 -0.60 7.95 2.37
N ALA A 133 -0.05 6.85 2.89
CA ALA A 133 -0.40 6.33 4.21
C ALA A 133 0.27 7.04 5.38
N PHE A 134 1.39 7.74 5.13
CA PHE A 134 2.11 8.48 6.17
C PHE A 134 2.28 9.95 5.80
N THR A 135 2.19 10.85 6.78
CA THR A 135 2.34 12.30 6.57
C THR A 135 3.48 12.87 7.41
N TYR A 136 4.54 13.33 6.73
CA TYR A 136 5.60 14.09 7.35
C TYR A 136 5.16 15.54 7.58
N ARG A 137 5.22 15.99 8.84
CA ARG A 137 4.95 17.36 9.25
C ARG A 137 6.17 17.93 9.96
N ARG A 138 6.38 19.24 9.91
CA ARG A 138 7.36 19.88 10.80
C ARG A 138 6.88 19.70 12.24
N ALA A 139 7.79 19.40 13.16
CA ALA A 139 7.47 19.41 14.57
C ALA A 139 6.90 20.79 14.93
N SER A 140 5.70 20.81 15.47
CA SER A 140 5.28 21.93 16.30
C SER A 140 6.11 21.82 17.58
N LYS A 141 7.15 22.65 17.73
CA LYS A 141 7.70 22.91 19.06
C LYS A 141 6.51 23.38 19.91
N LYS A 142 6.18 22.62 20.94
CA LYS A 142 5.30 23.08 22.00
C LYS A 142 6.18 23.56 23.14
#